data_AF-A0A9R1C7A9-F1
#
_entry.id   AF-A0A9R1C7A9-F1
#
_cell.length_a   1.000
_cell.length_b   1.000
_cell.length_c   1.000
_cell.angle_alpha   90.00
_cell.angle_beta   90.00
_cell.angle_gamma   90.00
#
_symmetry.space_group_name_H-M   'P 1'
#
loop_
_entity.id
_entity.type
_entity.pdbx_description
1 polymer ?
#
loop_
_entity_poly.entity_id
_entity_poly.type
_entity_poly.pdbx_seq_one_letter_code
_entity_poly.pdbx_strand_id
1 'polypeptide(L)'
;MNKEQFNCDTNHLTLNTTMETLNMTWVNLLRKQFIEILDYYDENPQRFDYKELKKAYDALLSVKSVEEFKQWRRLLKDYGLSFTDMPRRSHDDNMLAVLDDYAEGANDKILDVFIRWKLSINPAKWTEVERWNSDLVDILLKATKREEDVHIVIFPCGKPNAKRWAAIGQDADRLFEVFGWQTGHVNATSGPVSWMFINGYGLDVLRQSGYSIQIRDFGEFDILSTAFEEDSVASLQQFIDYLRMMDQLSAEQIEFLRKIRPVIYPHPGYWELTHGNLVFDKDNVVAEFDNGKKVTLAQGKNWRMHELFRPMFLEMGAELGEA
;
A
#
# COMPACT_ATOMS: atom_id res chain seq x y z
N MET A 1 28.86 9.61 56.33
CA MET A 1 28.86 8.47 55.39
C MET A 1 27.43 8.00 55.24
N ASN A 2 27.00 7.71 54.00
CA ASN A 2 25.66 7.30 53.51
C ASN A 2 24.62 8.45 53.43
N LYS A 3 24.28 8.94 52.23
CA LYS A 3 23.53 8.37 51.09
C LYS A 3 22.01 8.34 51.32
N GLU A 4 21.37 9.17 50.50
CA GLU A 4 19.96 9.30 50.12
C GLU A 4 19.12 8.02 50.19
N GLN A 5 17.83 8.17 50.53
CA GLN A 5 16.77 7.91 49.55
C GLN A 5 15.41 8.44 50.00
N PHE A 6 14.92 9.42 49.21
CA PHE A 6 13.53 9.77 49.02
C PHE A 6 12.72 8.52 48.65
N ASN A 7 11.62 8.30 49.34
CA ASN A 7 10.56 7.41 48.87
C ASN A 7 9.32 8.29 48.68
N CYS A 8 9.17 8.82 47.46
CA CYS A 8 7.90 9.41 47.02
C CYS A 8 7.29 8.43 46.02
N ASP A 9 6.11 7.96 46.39
CA ASP A 9 5.17 7.27 45.54
C ASP A 9 4.95 8.04 44.23
N THR A 10 5.29 7.41 43.11
CA THR A 10 4.67 7.72 41.82
C THR A 10 4.20 6.44 41.17
N ASN A 11 2.88 6.24 41.27
CA ASN A 11 2.10 5.44 40.35
C ASN A 11 2.46 5.80 38.90
N HIS A 12 3.28 4.98 38.26
CA HIS A 12 3.31 4.91 36.81
C HIS A 12 2.57 3.66 36.38
N LEU A 13 1.31 3.88 36.00
CA LEU A 13 0.56 3.06 35.06
C LEU A 13 1.45 2.77 33.84
N THR A 14 2.07 1.60 33.80
CA THR A 14 2.56 1.00 32.57
C THR A 14 1.34 0.58 31.75
N LEU A 15 0.87 1.50 30.90
CA LEU A 15 0.02 1.19 29.78
C LEU A 15 0.85 0.35 28.79
N ASN A 16 0.83 -0.97 28.99
CA ASN A 16 1.17 -1.92 27.96
C ASN A 16 0.09 -1.86 26.87
N THR A 17 0.09 -0.81 26.05
CA THR A 17 -0.48 -0.89 24.70
C THR A 17 0.51 -1.67 23.85
N THR A 18 0.36 -2.99 23.81
CA THR A 18 0.83 -3.77 22.67
C THR A 18 0.25 -3.11 21.42
N MET A 19 1.10 -2.46 20.62
CA MET A 19 0.75 -2.06 19.26
C MET A 19 0.31 -3.35 18.56
N GLU A 20 -0.99 -3.53 18.31
CA GLU A 20 -1.45 -4.62 17.46
C GLU A 20 -0.80 -4.43 16.09
N THR A 21 0.20 -5.26 15.81
CA THR A 21 0.85 -5.38 14.51
C THR A 21 -0.21 -5.68 13.46
N LEU A 22 -0.22 -4.92 12.36
CA LEU A 22 -1.21 -5.09 11.30
C LEU A 22 -0.94 -6.42 10.58
N ASN A 23 -1.91 -7.33 10.58
CA ASN A 23 -1.75 -8.61 9.88
C ASN A 23 -1.92 -8.43 8.36
N MET A 24 -0.81 -8.18 7.66
CA MET A 24 -0.79 -8.00 6.21
C MET A 24 -1.14 -9.27 5.43
N THR A 25 -0.93 -10.47 6.00
CA THR A 25 -1.43 -11.71 5.39
C THR A 25 -2.95 -11.66 5.22
N TRP A 26 -3.65 -11.17 6.25
CA TRP A 26 -5.10 -11.04 6.21
C TRP A 26 -5.57 -9.98 5.21
N VAL A 27 -4.86 -8.85 5.14
CA VAL A 27 -5.10 -7.82 4.12
C VAL A 27 -4.95 -8.42 2.72
N ASN A 28 -3.87 -9.15 2.47
CA ASN A 28 -3.59 -9.73 1.14
C ASN A 28 -4.58 -10.83 0.74
N LEU A 29 -5.15 -11.58 1.69
CA LEU A 29 -6.26 -12.50 1.41
C LEU A 29 -7.51 -11.76 0.93
N LEU A 30 -7.88 -10.64 1.58
CA LEU A 30 -9.01 -9.81 1.15
C LEU A 30 -8.75 -9.19 -0.23
N ARG A 31 -7.52 -8.72 -0.49
CA ARG A 31 -7.10 -8.16 -1.78
C ARG A 31 -7.27 -9.18 -2.91
N LYS A 32 -6.70 -10.37 -2.72
CA LYS A 32 -6.79 -11.48 -3.66
C LYS A 32 -8.25 -11.82 -3.96
N GLN A 33 -9.04 -12.04 -2.91
CA GLN A 33 -10.44 -12.43 -3.08
C GLN A 33 -11.27 -11.35 -3.79
N PHE A 34 -10.97 -10.07 -3.56
CA PHE A 34 -11.62 -8.97 -4.27
C PHE A 34 -11.31 -8.99 -5.77
N ILE A 35 -10.05 -9.25 -6.18
CA ILE A 35 -9.73 -9.39 -7.61
C ILE A 35 -10.44 -10.60 -8.20
N GLU A 36 -10.40 -11.75 -7.53
CA GLU A 36 -11.07 -12.96 -8.01
C GLU A 36 -12.58 -12.76 -8.18
N ILE A 37 -13.23 -11.95 -7.32
CA ILE A 37 -14.62 -11.53 -7.48
C ILE A 37 -14.81 -10.75 -8.79
N LEU A 38 -13.93 -9.79 -9.09
CA LEU A 38 -14.03 -8.96 -10.29
C LEU A 38 -13.88 -9.81 -11.55
N ASP A 39 -12.82 -10.61 -11.62
CA ASP A 39 -12.53 -11.48 -12.77
C ASP A 39 -13.64 -12.50 -12.98
N TYR A 40 -14.10 -13.16 -11.90
CA TYR A 40 -15.15 -14.17 -11.98
C TYR A 40 -16.46 -13.60 -12.54
N TYR A 41 -16.91 -12.44 -12.07
CA TYR A 41 -18.17 -11.87 -12.53
C TYR A 41 -18.07 -11.14 -13.88
N ASP A 42 -16.89 -10.69 -14.28
CA ASP A 42 -16.64 -10.20 -15.64
C ASP A 42 -16.72 -11.35 -16.66
N GLU A 43 -16.14 -12.52 -16.33
CA GLU A 43 -16.23 -13.74 -17.17
C GLU A 43 -17.61 -14.41 -17.13
N ASN A 44 -18.41 -14.15 -16.09
CA ASN A 44 -19.70 -14.80 -15.85
C ASN A 44 -20.86 -13.80 -15.61
N PRO A 45 -21.14 -12.87 -16.55
CA PRO A 45 -22.14 -11.81 -16.34
C PRO A 45 -23.57 -12.35 -16.17
N GLN A 46 -23.87 -13.55 -16.69
CA GLN A 46 -25.15 -14.24 -16.51
C GLN A 46 -25.49 -14.50 -15.03
N ARG A 47 -24.50 -14.51 -14.13
CA ARG A 47 -24.75 -14.66 -12.69
C ARG A 47 -25.58 -13.50 -12.12
N PHE A 48 -25.53 -12.34 -12.77
CA PHE A 48 -26.31 -11.16 -12.38
C PHE A 48 -27.81 -11.25 -12.75
N ASP A 49 -28.26 -12.34 -13.36
CA ASP A 49 -29.69 -12.67 -13.43
C ASP A 49 -30.29 -12.84 -12.02
N TYR A 50 -29.47 -13.21 -11.04
CA TYR A 50 -29.84 -13.14 -9.63
C TYR A 50 -29.69 -11.69 -9.12
N LYS A 51 -30.82 -11.02 -8.92
CA LYS A 51 -30.88 -9.58 -8.63
C LYS A 51 -30.23 -9.20 -7.31
N GLU A 52 -30.41 -10.03 -6.29
CA GLU A 52 -29.84 -9.83 -4.95
C GLU A 52 -28.32 -9.89 -4.99
N LEU A 53 -27.76 -10.85 -5.76
CA LEU A 53 -26.33 -10.94 -6.01
C LEU A 53 -25.78 -9.69 -6.71
N LYS A 54 -26.45 -9.23 -7.78
CA LYS A 54 -26.06 -8.01 -8.48
C LYS A 54 -26.04 -6.80 -7.55
N LYS A 55 -27.09 -6.63 -6.74
CA LYS A 55 -27.16 -5.53 -5.75
C LYS A 55 -26.03 -5.60 -4.73
N ALA A 56 -25.71 -6.80 -4.23
CA ALA A 56 -24.62 -6.98 -3.28
C ALA A 56 -23.24 -6.72 -3.92
N TYR A 57 -23.06 -7.09 -5.18
CA TYR A 57 -21.87 -6.78 -5.96
C TYR A 57 -21.71 -5.27 -6.19
N ASP A 58 -22.75 -4.59 -6.70
CA ASP A 58 -22.74 -3.14 -6.92
C ASP A 58 -22.50 -2.36 -5.61
N ALA A 59 -23.07 -2.85 -4.50
CA ALA A 59 -22.84 -2.31 -3.17
C ALA A 59 -21.38 -2.49 -2.73
N LEU A 60 -20.79 -3.67 -2.93
CA LEU A 60 -19.36 -3.92 -2.63
C LEU A 60 -18.47 -2.93 -3.38
N LEU A 61 -18.69 -2.76 -4.69
CA LEU A 61 -17.93 -1.82 -5.51
C LEU A 61 -18.01 -0.39 -4.99
N SER A 62 -19.16 -0.02 -4.42
CA SER A 62 -19.43 1.33 -3.91
C SER A 62 -18.88 1.62 -2.52
N VAL A 63 -18.43 0.60 -1.76
CA VAL A 63 -17.89 0.79 -0.39
C VAL A 63 -16.64 1.67 -0.36
N LYS A 64 -16.63 2.66 0.54
CA LYS A 64 -15.55 3.62 0.77
C LYS A 64 -15.06 3.70 2.22
N SER A 65 -15.74 3.07 3.17
CA SER A 65 -15.41 3.10 4.60
C SER A 65 -15.65 1.76 5.30
N VAL A 66 -15.03 1.56 6.46
CA VAL A 66 -15.20 0.34 7.27
C VAL A 66 -16.65 0.15 7.68
N GLU A 67 -17.35 1.23 8.02
CA GLU A 67 -18.77 1.23 8.37
C GLU A 67 -19.64 0.78 7.19
N GLU A 68 -19.40 1.30 5.99
CA GLU A 68 -20.09 0.85 4.76
C GLU A 68 -19.77 -0.61 4.44
N PHE A 69 -18.55 -1.06 4.67
CA PHE A 69 -18.18 -2.47 4.50
C PHE A 69 -18.95 -3.38 5.48
N LYS A 70 -19.06 -2.99 6.75
CA LYS A 70 -19.86 -3.71 7.75
C LYS A 70 -21.35 -3.73 7.37
N GLN A 71 -21.87 -2.66 6.75
CA GLN A 71 -23.24 -2.64 6.22
C GLN A 71 -23.40 -3.58 5.04
N TRP A 72 -22.42 -3.64 4.13
CA TRP A 72 -22.40 -4.59 3.02
C TRP A 72 -22.41 -6.06 3.52
N ARG A 73 -21.66 -6.39 4.58
CA ARG A 73 -21.71 -7.73 5.18
C ARG A 73 -23.10 -8.08 5.72
N ARG A 74 -23.79 -7.12 6.37
CA ARG A 74 -25.18 -7.31 6.81
C ARG A 74 -26.13 -7.53 5.63
N LEU A 75 -25.94 -6.79 4.55
CA LEU A 75 -26.71 -6.95 3.31
C LEU A 75 -26.58 -8.37 2.74
N LEU A 76 -25.38 -8.95 2.75
CA LEU A 76 -25.18 -10.33 2.30
C LEU A 76 -25.99 -11.32 3.15
N LYS A 77 -25.98 -11.14 4.47
CA LYS A 77 -26.80 -11.96 5.38
C LYS A 77 -28.28 -11.81 5.09
N ASP A 78 -28.76 -10.58 4.92
CA ASP A 78 -30.18 -10.30 4.64
C ASP A 78 -30.65 -10.92 3.31
N TYR A 79 -29.75 -11.05 2.34
CA TYR A 79 -30.02 -11.72 1.05
C TYR A 79 -29.76 -13.23 1.05
N GLY A 80 -29.37 -13.82 2.19
CA GLY A 80 -29.00 -15.24 2.27
C GLY A 80 -27.78 -15.58 1.41
N LEU A 81 -26.92 -14.59 1.15
CA LEU A 81 -25.68 -14.71 0.39
C LEU A 81 -24.47 -14.96 1.28
N SER A 82 -24.63 -14.98 2.60
CA SER A 82 -23.56 -15.29 3.55
C SER A 82 -23.20 -16.78 3.53
N PHE A 83 -21.98 -17.12 3.96
CA PHE A 83 -21.53 -18.52 4.03
C PHE A 83 -22.39 -19.38 4.96
N THR A 84 -22.98 -18.80 6.01
CA THR A 84 -23.78 -19.53 7.00
C THR A 84 -25.20 -19.86 6.53
N ASP A 85 -25.68 -19.16 5.50
CA ASP A 85 -27.09 -19.17 5.11
C ASP A 85 -27.36 -19.95 3.79
N MET A 86 -26.32 -20.39 3.08
CA MET A 86 -26.44 -21.15 1.83
C MET A 86 -26.23 -22.68 1.99
N PRO A 87 -26.94 -23.51 1.20
CA PRO A 87 -26.68 -24.94 1.11
C PRO A 87 -25.40 -25.26 0.32
N ARG A 88 -24.60 -26.23 0.81
CA ARG A 88 -23.25 -26.66 0.31
C ARG A 88 -23.00 -26.74 -1.20
N ARG A 89 -24.02 -26.83 -2.06
CA ARG A 89 -23.89 -26.90 -3.53
C ARG A 89 -23.94 -25.53 -4.24
N SER A 90 -24.34 -24.45 -3.58
CA SER A 90 -24.39 -23.09 -4.15
C SER A 90 -23.20 -22.20 -3.73
N HIS A 91 -22.20 -22.76 -3.04
CA HIS A 91 -21.05 -22.00 -2.52
C HIS A 91 -19.99 -21.70 -3.59
N ASP A 92 -19.82 -22.60 -4.56
CA ASP A 92 -18.82 -22.43 -5.63
C ASP A 92 -19.19 -21.27 -6.62
N ASP A 93 -20.42 -20.75 -6.50
CA ASP A 93 -20.98 -19.74 -7.40
C ASP A 93 -21.11 -18.33 -6.78
N ASN A 94 -20.81 -18.17 -5.48
CA ASN A 94 -20.96 -16.90 -4.77
C ASN A 94 -19.64 -16.45 -4.15
N MET A 95 -18.81 -15.83 -4.99
CA MET A 95 -17.51 -15.28 -4.58
C MET A 95 -17.63 -14.17 -3.52
N LEU A 96 -18.81 -13.53 -3.38
CA LEU A 96 -19.04 -12.52 -2.35
C LEU A 96 -19.08 -13.12 -0.94
N ALA A 97 -19.61 -14.35 -0.81
CA ALA A 97 -19.63 -15.07 0.45
C ALA A 97 -18.20 -15.35 0.95
N VAL A 98 -17.29 -15.72 0.03
CA VAL A 98 -15.88 -16.01 0.37
C VAL A 98 -15.18 -14.77 0.93
N LEU A 99 -15.42 -13.60 0.35
CA LEU A 99 -14.89 -12.34 0.88
C LEU A 99 -15.47 -11.99 2.26
N ASP A 100 -16.77 -12.27 2.48
CA ASP A 100 -17.42 -12.07 3.78
C ASP A 100 -16.82 -12.98 4.87
N ASP A 101 -16.53 -14.24 4.54
CA ASP A 101 -15.89 -15.21 5.43
C ASP A 101 -14.48 -14.76 5.83
N TYR A 102 -13.65 -14.37 4.85
CA TYR A 102 -12.34 -13.77 5.15
C TYR A 102 -12.47 -12.49 5.98
N ALA A 103 -13.49 -11.67 5.73
CA ALA A 103 -13.72 -10.46 6.51
C ALA A 103 -14.21 -10.71 7.94
N GLU A 104 -14.71 -11.90 8.28
CA GLU A 104 -15.12 -12.24 9.65
C GLU A 104 -13.95 -12.21 10.63
N GLY A 105 -12.77 -12.66 10.20
CA GLY A 105 -11.54 -12.62 11.00
C GLY A 105 -10.78 -11.29 10.95
N ALA A 106 -11.23 -10.31 10.15
CA ALA A 106 -10.55 -9.03 9.98
C ALA A 106 -11.01 -7.98 10.99
N ASN A 107 -10.06 -7.33 11.69
CA ASN A 107 -10.35 -6.16 12.51
C ASN A 107 -10.49 -4.88 11.66
N ASP A 108 -10.96 -3.78 12.28
CA ASP A 108 -11.23 -2.52 11.58
C ASP A 108 -9.99 -1.93 10.91
N LYS A 109 -8.78 -2.15 11.45
CA LYS A 109 -7.54 -1.67 10.82
C LYS A 109 -7.22 -2.44 9.54
N ILE A 110 -7.41 -3.77 9.54
CA ILE A 110 -7.24 -4.62 8.36
C ILE A 110 -8.24 -4.20 7.27
N LEU A 111 -9.50 -4.00 7.65
CA LEU A 111 -10.55 -3.57 6.73
C LEU A 111 -10.28 -2.18 6.15
N ASP A 112 -9.84 -1.22 6.97
CA ASP A 112 -9.48 0.12 6.53
C ASP A 112 -8.35 0.10 5.50
N VAL A 113 -7.29 -0.67 5.73
CA VAL A 113 -6.17 -0.82 4.77
C VAL A 113 -6.63 -1.48 3.47
N PHE A 114 -7.44 -2.53 3.56
CA PHE A 114 -8.03 -3.18 2.39
C PHE A 114 -8.92 -2.20 1.58
N ILE A 115 -9.77 -1.41 2.24
CA ILE A 115 -10.69 -0.48 1.58
C ILE A 115 -9.94 0.64 0.89
N ARG A 116 -8.92 1.24 1.55
CA ARG A 116 -8.06 2.24 0.91
C ARG A 116 -7.41 1.70 -0.34
N TRP A 117 -6.87 0.47 -0.27
CA TRP A 117 -6.32 -0.22 -1.42
C TRP A 117 -7.35 -0.44 -2.52
N LYS A 118 -8.54 -0.98 -2.21
CA LYS A 118 -9.63 -1.21 -3.17
C LYS A 118 -9.98 0.07 -3.95
N LEU A 119 -10.00 1.22 -3.27
CA LEU A 119 -10.31 2.50 -3.91
C LEU A 119 -9.19 2.95 -4.86
N SER A 120 -7.96 2.50 -4.66
CA SER A 120 -6.79 2.87 -5.45
C SER A 120 -6.39 1.87 -6.55
N ILE A 121 -7.01 0.69 -6.68
CA ILE A 121 -6.56 -0.35 -7.63
C ILE A 121 -7.19 -0.32 -9.01
N ASN A 122 -6.42 -0.66 -10.04
CA ASN A 122 -6.89 -0.94 -11.39
C ASN A 122 -6.77 -2.45 -11.65
N PRO A 123 -7.90 -3.18 -11.62
CA PRO A 123 -7.91 -4.64 -11.70
C PRO A 123 -7.25 -5.17 -12.98
N ALA A 124 -7.52 -4.56 -14.13
CA ALA A 124 -7.01 -5.03 -15.42
C ALA A 124 -5.47 -4.99 -15.49
N LYS A 125 -4.87 -3.95 -14.93
CA LYS A 125 -3.40 -3.82 -14.87
C LYS A 125 -2.79 -4.78 -13.84
N TRP A 126 -3.51 -5.09 -12.76
CA TRP A 126 -3.05 -6.04 -11.76
C TRP A 126 -2.91 -7.46 -12.34
N THR A 127 -3.93 -7.96 -13.05
CA THR A 127 -3.94 -9.31 -13.64
C THR A 127 -2.83 -9.50 -14.68
N GLU A 128 -2.47 -8.43 -15.41
CA GLU A 128 -1.32 -8.45 -16.31
C GLU A 128 -0.01 -8.66 -15.54
N VAL A 129 0.24 -7.86 -14.51
CA VAL A 129 1.49 -7.84 -13.74
C VAL A 129 1.67 -9.11 -12.88
N GLU A 130 0.59 -9.69 -12.37
CA GLU A 130 0.64 -10.90 -11.55
C GLU A 130 1.24 -12.10 -12.31
N ARG A 131 0.81 -12.31 -13.56
CA ARG A 131 1.28 -13.43 -14.41
C ARG A 131 2.79 -13.42 -14.59
N TRP A 132 3.40 -12.23 -14.69
CA TRP A 132 4.85 -12.08 -14.86
C TRP A 132 5.65 -12.36 -13.59
N ASN A 133 5.07 -12.10 -12.42
CA ASN A 133 5.79 -12.15 -11.15
C ASN A 133 5.59 -13.48 -10.40
N SER A 134 4.48 -14.21 -10.65
CA SER A 134 4.17 -15.46 -9.95
C SER A 134 5.31 -16.50 -9.98
N ASP A 135 6.02 -16.61 -11.12
CA ASP A 135 7.13 -17.56 -11.29
C ASP A 135 8.39 -17.21 -10.48
N LEU A 136 8.58 -15.93 -10.13
CA LEU A 136 9.76 -15.43 -9.41
C LEU A 136 9.54 -15.33 -7.89
N VAL A 137 8.29 -15.17 -7.47
CA VAL A 137 7.94 -14.88 -6.07
C VAL A 137 8.41 -15.95 -5.10
N ASP A 138 8.22 -17.24 -5.42
CA ASP A 138 8.66 -18.32 -4.52
C ASP A 138 10.19 -18.42 -4.41
N ILE A 139 10.93 -17.99 -5.43
CA ILE A 139 12.41 -17.92 -5.40
C ILE A 139 12.84 -16.79 -4.45
N LEU A 140 12.24 -15.61 -4.60
CA LEU A 140 12.54 -14.45 -3.76
C LEU A 140 12.13 -14.67 -2.29
N LEU A 141 10.99 -15.31 -2.03
CA LEU A 141 10.57 -15.67 -0.67
C LEU A 141 11.52 -16.67 -0.01
N LYS A 142 12.07 -17.63 -0.75
CA LYS A 142 13.12 -18.50 -0.21
C LYS A 142 14.38 -17.70 0.11
N ALA A 143 14.70 -16.71 -0.70
CA ALA A 143 15.85 -15.83 -0.49
C ALA A 143 15.71 -14.88 0.71
N THR A 144 14.49 -14.59 1.19
CA THR A 144 14.28 -13.79 2.40
C THR A 144 14.22 -14.61 3.69
N LYS A 145 14.04 -15.94 3.62
CA LYS A 145 14.06 -16.82 4.80
C LYS A 145 15.42 -16.78 5.50
N ARG A 146 15.39 -16.52 6.81
CA ARG A 146 16.58 -16.45 7.68
C ARG A 146 16.22 -16.73 9.13
N GLU A 147 17.23 -17.12 9.91
CA GLU A 147 17.09 -17.42 11.34
C GLU A 147 16.95 -16.15 12.20
N GLU A 148 17.49 -15.01 11.75
CA GLU A 148 17.43 -13.73 12.48
C GLU A 148 16.91 -12.59 11.59
N ASP A 149 15.91 -11.85 12.07
CA ASP A 149 15.17 -10.85 11.29
C ASP A 149 15.77 -9.43 11.39
N VAL A 150 17.06 -9.28 11.07
CA VAL A 150 17.82 -8.04 11.38
C VAL A 150 17.87 -7.04 10.22
N HIS A 151 17.83 -7.50 8.96
CA HIS A 151 18.06 -6.64 7.79
C HIS A 151 16.81 -6.46 6.92
N ILE A 152 16.49 -5.29 6.41
CA ILE A 152 15.52 -5.17 5.32
C ILE A 152 16.20 -5.67 4.03
N VAL A 153 15.72 -6.79 3.48
CA VAL A 153 16.27 -7.34 2.22
C VAL A 153 15.53 -6.75 1.02
N ILE A 154 16.30 -6.25 0.07
CA ILE A 154 15.78 -5.72 -1.19
C ILE A 154 16.54 -6.31 -2.37
N PHE A 155 15.85 -6.50 -3.49
CA PHE A 155 16.40 -7.12 -4.70
C PHE A 155 16.42 -6.11 -5.84
N PRO A 156 17.53 -5.93 -6.58
CA PRO A 156 17.52 -5.11 -7.79
C PRO A 156 16.47 -5.60 -8.78
N CYS A 157 15.73 -4.67 -9.39
CA CYS A 157 14.70 -4.99 -10.37
C CYS A 157 14.60 -3.90 -11.46
N GLY A 158 13.97 -4.24 -12.58
CA GLY A 158 13.72 -3.32 -13.68
C GLY A 158 14.80 -3.28 -14.75
N LYS A 159 14.64 -2.36 -15.72
CA LYS A 159 15.54 -2.25 -16.88
C LYS A 159 16.95 -1.84 -16.41
N PRO A 160 18.03 -2.23 -17.13
CA PRO A 160 19.41 -1.92 -16.75
C PRO A 160 19.71 -0.42 -16.51
N ASN A 161 18.90 0.47 -17.08
CA ASN A 161 19.06 1.92 -16.97
C ASN A 161 18.19 2.57 -15.88
N ALA A 162 17.30 1.81 -15.23
CA ALA A 162 16.44 2.29 -14.15
C ALA A 162 16.83 1.54 -12.86
N LYS A 163 17.43 2.25 -11.90
CA LYS A 163 17.85 1.64 -10.62
C LYS A 163 16.64 1.52 -9.70
N ARG A 164 15.99 0.36 -9.71
CA ARG A 164 14.89 0.03 -8.81
C ARG A 164 15.21 -1.19 -7.97
N TRP A 165 14.50 -1.31 -6.86
CA TRP A 165 14.56 -2.48 -5.99
C TRP A 165 13.16 -2.95 -5.63
N ALA A 166 13.04 -4.21 -5.22
CA ALA A 166 11.80 -4.79 -4.72
C ALA A 166 12.04 -5.39 -3.33
N ALA A 167 11.09 -5.16 -2.42
CA ALA A 167 10.94 -5.88 -1.17
C ALA A 167 9.71 -6.80 -1.24
N ILE A 168 9.76 -7.95 -0.57
CA ILE A 168 8.73 -8.97 -0.65
C ILE A 168 8.45 -9.61 0.71
N GLY A 169 7.19 -9.99 0.94
CA GLY A 169 6.75 -10.65 2.17
C GLY A 169 7.02 -9.78 3.39
N GLN A 170 7.65 -10.36 4.41
CA GLN A 170 7.91 -9.70 5.69
C GLN A 170 8.72 -8.41 5.56
N ASP A 171 9.68 -8.33 4.64
CA ASP A 171 10.45 -7.09 4.44
C ASP A 171 9.56 -5.97 3.87
N ALA A 172 8.63 -6.29 2.96
CA ALA A 172 7.65 -5.32 2.47
C ALA A 172 6.63 -4.92 3.55
N ASP A 173 6.21 -5.87 4.40
CA ASP A 173 5.31 -5.60 5.53
C ASP A 173 5.97 -4.66 6.54
N ARG A 174 7.24 -4.88 6.87
CA ARG A 174 8.02 -4.00 7.75
C ARG A 174 8.13 -2.59 7.17
N LEU A 175 8.36 -2.45 5.88
CA LEU A 175 8.40 -1.14 5.20
C LEU A 175 7.05 -0.42 5.29
N PHE A 176 5.96 -1.16 5.09
CA PHE A 176 4.61 -0.63 5.30
C PHE A 176 4.39 -0.18 6.75
N GLU A 177 4.79 -0.98 7.74
CA GLU A 177 4.59 -0.63 9.15
C GLU A 177 5.40 0.60 9.58
N VAL A 178 6.63 0.71 9.08
CA VAL A 178 7.55 1.79 9.46
C VAL A 178 7.19 3.09 8.76
N PHE A 179 6.97 3.05 7.44
CA PHE A 179 6.82 4.23 6.59
C PHE A 179 5.39 4.43 6.08
N GLY A 180 4.54 3.39 6.09
CA GLY A 180 3.20 3.44 5.49
C GLY A 180 3.22 3.42 3.96
N TRP A 181 4.35 3.08 3.34
CA TRP A 181 4.46 2.95 1.89
C TRP A 181 3.53 1.84 1.40
N GLN A 182 2.75 2.13 0.36
CA GLN A 182 1.73 1.26 -0.16
C GLN A 182 2.35 -0.06 -0.63
N THR A 183 1.78 -1.18 -0.18
CA THR A 183 2.09 -2.51 -0.70
C THR A 183 1.07 -2.92 -1.74
N GLY A 184 1.56 -3.54 -2.81
CA GLY A 184 0.76 -4.45 -3.64
C GLY A 184 0.78 -5.86 -3.03
N HIS A 185 0.23 -6.82 -3.78
CA HIS A 185 0.32 -8.24 -3.44
C HIS A 185 0.56 -9.07 -4.69
N VAL A 186 1.23 -10.21 -4.50
CA VAL A 186 1.52 -11.21 -5.53
C VAL A 186 1.25 -12.60 -4.99
N ASN A 187 0.76 -13.50 -5.83
CA ASN A 187 0.48 -14.87 -5.43
C ASN A 187 1.77 -15.71 -5.40
N ALA A 188 2.02 -16.33 -4.23
CA ALA A 188 3.02 -17.38 -4.06
C ALA A 188 2.33 -18.75 -3.93
N THR A 189 3.09 -19.84 -4.05
CA THR A 189 2.57 -21.20 -3.79
C THR A 189 1.98 -21.32 -2.37
N SER A 190 2.50 -20.56 -1.42
CA SER A 190 2.04 -20.57 -0.01
C SER A 190 0.89 -19.59 0.30
N GLY A 191 0.42 -18.82 -0.69
CA GLY A 191 -0.60 -17.77 -0.52
C GLY A 191 -0.11 -16.39 -0.97
N PRO A 192 -0.99 -15.37 -0.96
CA PRO A 192 -0.64 -14.02 -1.40
C PRO A 192 0.31 -13.35 -0.40
N VAL A 193 1.37 -12.74 -0.90
CA VAL A 193 2.38 -12.03 -0.11
C VAL A 193 2.51 -10.57 -0.54
N SER A 194 2.95 -9.72 0.39
CA SER A 194 3.16 -8.30 0.11
C SER A 194 4.32 -8.09 -0.86
N TRP A 195 4.17 -7.10 -1.73
CA TRP A 195 5.20 -6.68 -2.68
C TRP A 195 5.31 -5.16 -2.69
N MET A 196 6.53 -4.64 -2.67
CA MET A 196 6.78 -3.20 -2.69
C MET A 196 7.99 -2.89 -3.56
N PHE A 197 7.79 -2.02 -4.54
CA PHE A 197 8.89 -1.45 -5.31
C PHE A 197 9.47 -0.23 -4.58
N ILE A 198 10.79 -0.06 -4.71
CA ILE A 198 11.58 0.98 -4.07
C ILE A 198 12.36 1.69 -5.18
N ASN A 199 12.11 2.99 -5.34
CA ASN A 199 12.83 3.86 -6.27
C ASN A 199 14.10 4.42 -5.60
N GLY A 200 14.88 5.23 -6.36
CA GLY A 200 16.10 5.85 -5.83
C GLY A 200 15.86 6.68 -4.56
N TYR A 201 14.75 7.42 -4.50
CA TYR A 201 14.37 8.22 -3.33
C TYR A 201 14.08 7.35 -2.12
N GLY A 202 13.31 6.27 -2.30
CA GLY A 202 13.01 5.31 -1.24
C GLY A 202 14.28 4.66 -0.69
N LEU A 203 15.25 4.31 -1.54
CA LEU A 203 16.51 3.74 -1.08
C LEU A 203 17.31 4.74 -0.23
N ASP A 204 17.34 6.01 -0.61
CA ASP A 204 18.00 7.05 0.17
C ASP A 204 17.30 7.27 1.52
N VAL A 205 15.96 7.20 1.55
CA VAL A 205 15.19 7.20 2.81
C VAL A 205 15.60 6.04 3.70
N LEU A 206 15.66 4.83 3.16
CA LEU A 206 16.05 3.65 3.93
C LEU A 206 17.46 3.80 4.48
N ARG A 207 18.43 4.27 3.69
CA ARG A 207 19.82 4.42 4.14
C ARG A 207 19.98 5.37 5.31
N GLN A 208 19.14 6.41 5.40
CA GLN A 208 19.18 7.40 6.48
C GLN A 208 18.29 7.03 7.67
N SER A 209 17.37 6.07 7.50
CA SER A 209 16.44 5.65 8.54
C SER A 209 17.06 4.85 9.70
N GLY A 210 18.33 4.45 9.58
CA GLY A 210 19.05 3.67 10.58
C GLY A 210 18.75 2.16 10.57
N TYR A 211 17.87 1.69 9.68
CA TYR A 211 17.66 0.26 9.46
C TYR A 211 18.83 -0.34 8.69
N SER A 212 19.19 -1.58 9.03
CA SER A 212 20.19 -2.32 8.27
C SER A 212 19.56 -2.86 6.98
N ILE A 213 20.16 -2.57 5.83
CA ILE A 213 19.63 -2.95 4.51
C ILE A 213 20.60 -3.92 3.85
N GLN A 214 20.08 -4.99 3.27
CA GLN A 214 20.88 -5.92 2.47
C GLN A 214 20.33 -5.98 1.04
N ILE A 215 21.15 -5.56 0.08
CA ILE A 215 20.84 -5.72 -1.34
C ILE A 215 21.32 -7.10 -1.77
N ARG A 216 20.42 -7.94 -2.30
CA ARG A 216 20.75 -9.26 -2.84
C ARG A 216 20.48 -9.26 -4.34
N ASP A 217 21.52 -9.51 -5.12
CA ASP A 217 21.43 -9.64 -6.57
C ASP A 217 21.55 -11.12 -6.94
N PHE A 218 20.64 -11.60 -7.77
CA PHE A 218 20.62 -12.99 -8.21
C PHE A 218 21.27 -13.23 -9.55
N GLY A 219 21.62 -12.19 -10.34
CA GLY A 219 22.39 -12.29 -11.59
C GLY A 219 21.78 -13.12 -12.74
N GLU A 220 20.95 -14.12 -12.45
CA GLU A 220 20.32 -15.06 -13.37
C GLU A 220 18.83 -14.76 -13.60
N PHE A 221 18.22 -13.92 -12.77
CA PHE A 221 16.80 -13.57 -12.86
C PHE A 221 16.63 -12.06 -13.00
N ASP A 222 16.08 -11.63 -14.12
CA ASP A 222 15.57 -10.26 -14.27
C ASP A 222 14.23 -10.17 -13.53
N ILE A 223 14.23 -9.52 -12.36
CA ILE A 223 12.98 -9.11 -11.72
C ILE A 223 12.41 -7.98 -12.59
N LEU A 224 11.49 -8.32 -13.49
CA LEU A 224 10.87 -7.35 -14.37
C LEU A 224 10.00 -6.40 -13.52
N SER A 225 10.40 -5.12 -13.51
CA SER A 225 9.63 -4.04 -12.90
C SER A 225 8.43 -3.70 -13.79
N THR A 226 7.43 -4.57 -13.85
CA THR A 226 6.11 -4.16 -14.31
C THR A 226 5.39 -3.52 -13.13
N ALA A 227 5.29 -2.19 -13.17
CA ALA A 227 4.74 -1.38 -12.09
C ALA A 227 3.26 -1.72 -11.86
N PHE A 228 2.92 -2.17 -10.65
CA PHE A 228 1.56 -2.11 -10.13
C PHE A 228 1.12 -0.65 -10.00
N GLU A 229 -0.18 -0.35 -9.92
CA GLU A 229 -0.61 1.01 -9.58
C GLU A 229 -0.14 1.43 -8.17
N GLU A 230 -0.03 0.44 -7.29
CA GLU A 230 0.55 0.53 -5.96
C GLU A 230 2.02 0.94 -5.97
N ASP A 231 2.77 0.63 -7.05
CA ASP A 231 4.15 1.12 -7.25
C ASP A 231 4.17 2.63 -7.47
N SER A 232 3.28 3.17 -8.29
CA SER A 232 3.17 4.61 -8.48
C SER A 232 2.84 5.31 -7.16
N VAL A 233 1.90 4.75 -6.38
CA VAL A 233 1.56 5.27 -5.04
C VAL A 233 2.78 5.23 -4.12
N ALA A 234 3.45 4.09 -4.02
CA ALA A 234 4.63 3.92 -3.18
C ALA A 234 5.79 4.83 -3.61
N SER A 235 6.00 5.01 -4.92
CA SER A 235 7.04 5.87 -5.48
C SER A 235 6.82 7.34 -5.10
N LEU A 236 5.56 7.81 -5.12
CA LEU A 236 5.22 9.16 -4.66
C LEU A 236 5.41 9.29 -3.14
N GLN A 237 5.01 8.29 -2.35
CA GLN A 237 5.21 8.29 -0.89
C GLN A 237 6.71 8.32 -0.52
N GLN A 238 7.52 7.52 -1.20
CA GLN A 238 8.98 7.50 -1.04
C GLN A 238 9.62 8.84 -1.37
N PHE A 239 9.16 9.50 -2.44
CA PHE A 239 9.61 10.85 -2.78
C PHE A 239 9.21 11.87 -1.71
N ILE A 240 7.97 11.82 -1.20
CA ILE A 240 7.50 12.71 -0.13
C ILE A 240 8.32 12.52 1.15
N ASP A 241 8.61 11.28 1.55
CA ASP A 241 9.45 11.02 2.73
C ASP A 241 10.90 11.44 2.50
N TYR A 242 11.42 11.30 1.28
CA TYR A 242 12.72 11.85 0.92
C TYR A 242 12.76 13.37 1.09
N LEU A 243 11.70 14.10 0.67
CA LEU A 243 11.59 15.54 0.90
C LEU A 243 11.54 15.89 2.40
N ARG A 244 10.79 15.12 3.21
CA ARG A 244 10.73 15.33 4.67
C ARG A 244 12.07 15.14 5.35
N MET A 245 12.90 14.24 4.84
CA MET A 245 14.27 14.08 5.32
C MET A 245 15.19 15.25 4.97
N MET A 246 14.85 16.04 3.96
CA MET A 246 15.63 17.23 3.59
C MET A 246 15.57 18.35 4.63
N ASP A 247 14.67 18.29 5.61
CA ASP A 247 14.61 19.27 6.72
C ASP A 247 15.83 19.18 7.66
N GLN A 248 16.71 18.19 7.44
CA GLN A 248 18.03 18.07 8.07
C GLN A 248 19.17 18.69 7.25
N LEU A 249 18.87 19.21 6.06
CA LEU A 249 19.84 19.87 5.16
C LEU A 249 19.89 21.38 5.43
N SER A 250 20.98 22.03 5.03
CA SER A 250 21.07 23.49 5.15
C SER A 250 20.07 24.18 4.22
N ALA A 251 19.64 25.40 4.57
CA ALA A 251 18.72 26.19 3.74
C ALA A 251 19.19 26.34 2.27
N GLU A 252 20.51 26.43 2.06
CA GLU A 252 21.13 26.52 0.74
C GLU A 252 20.99 25.23 -0.08
N GLN A 253 21.02 24.05 0.57
CA GLN A 253 20.79 22.75 -0.08
C GLN A 253 19.32 22.55 -0.44
N ILE A 254 18.40 22.95 0.44
CA ILE A 254 16.95 22.95 0.17
C ILE A 254 16.66 23.86 -1.04
N GLU A 255 17.26 25.05 -1.08
CA GLU A 255 17.03 26.00 -2.16
C GLU A 255 17.70 25.58 -3.48
N PHE A 256 18.86 24.92 -3.43
CA PHE A 256 19.46 24.29 -4.58
C PHE A 256 18.54 23.19 -5.12
N LEU A 257 18.05 22.26 -4.28
CA LEU A 257 17.16 21.17 -4.68
C LEU A 257 15.84 21.65 -5.29
N ARG A 258 15.23 22.71 -4.73
CA ARG A 258 14.07 23.41 -5.32
C ARG A 258 14.35 23.97 -6.72
N LYS A 259 15.61 24.32 -7.04
CA LYS A 259 16.03 24.87 -8.34
C LYS A 259 16.35 23.80 -9.39
N ILE A 260 16.75 22.59 -9.02
CA ILE A 260 17.24 21.56 -9.97
C ILE A 260 16.18 20.54 -10.41
N ARG A 261 15.06 20.40 -9.70
CA ARG A 261 13.95 19.54 -10.16
C ARG A 261 12.61 20.19 -9.84
N PRO A 262 11.93 20.81 -10.81
CA PRO A 262 10.54 21.22 -10.59
C PRO A 262 9.71 19.98 -10.26
N VAL A 263 8.89 20.07 -9.22
CA VAL A 263 7.89 19.04 -8.97
C VAL A 263 6.72 19.30 -9.89
N ILE A 264 6.47 18.31 -10.73
CA ILE A 264 5.38 18.29 -11.68
C ILE A 264 4.11 17.91 -10.90
N TYR A 265 3.05 18.71 -10.99
CA TYR A 265 1.77 18.51 -10.28
C TYR A 265 0.60 19.05 -11.12
N PRO A 266 -0.58 18.41 -11.15
CA PRO A 266 -1.70 18.97 -11.91
C PRO A 266 -2.49 20.08 -11.21
N HIS A 267 -2.83 21.13 -11.97
CA HIS A 267 -3.75 22.19 -11.57
C HIS A 267 -5.22 21.76 -11.74
N PRO A 268 -6.12 21.98 -10.76
CA PRO A 268 -7.55 21.71 -10.94
C PRO A 268 -8.11 22.50 -12.13
N GLY A 269 -8.63 21.79 -13.15
CA GLY A 269 -9.19 22.39 -14.36
C GLY A 269 -8.28 22.35 -15.60
N TYR A 270 -7.07 21.80 -15.50
CA TYR A 270 -6.17 21.58 -16.64
C TYR A 270 -5.91 20.09 -16.88
N TRP A 271 -5.79 19.70 -18.15
CA TRP A 271 -5.45 18.35 -18.60
C TRP A 271 -3.94 18.11 -18.71
N GLU A 272 -3.12 19.13 -18.42
CA GLU A 272 -1.66 19.10 -18.53
C GLU A 272 -1.00 19.27 -17.15
N LEU A 273 0.08 18.51 -16.96
CA LEU A 273 0.96 18.57 -15.81
C LEU A 273 1.53 20.00 -15.63
N THR A 274 1.25 20.64 -14.50
CA THR A 274 1.67 22.03 -14.19
C THR A 274 2.87 22.02 -13.21
N HIS A 275 3.50 23.16 -12.92
CA HIS A 275 4.68 23.28 -12.04
C HIS A 275 4.32 23.92 -10.71
N GLY A 276 4.57 23.24 -9.59
CA GLY A 276 4.01 23.60 -8.29
C GLY A 276 5.05 23.75 -7.21
N ASN A 277 4.78 24.63 -6.26
CA ASN A 277 5.64 24.79 -5.11
C ASN A 277 5.21 23.79 -4.03
N LEU A 278 6.03 22.78 -3.77
CA LEU A 278 5.90 21.99 -2.57
C LEU A 278 6.44 22.79 -1.38
N VAL A 279 5.57 23.01 -0.40
CA VAL A 279 5.96 23.47 0.92
C VAL A 279 6.03 22.26 1.81
N PHE A 280 7.19 22.02 2.40
CA PHE A 280 7.41 20.88 3.27
C PHE A 280 8.15 21.30 4.53
N ASP A 281 7.85 20.59 5.60
CA ASP A 281 8.60 20.54 6.85
C ASP A 281 8.71 19.06 7.28
N LYS A 282 9.37 18.81 8.41
CA LYS A 282 9.52 17.47 8.97
C LYS A 282 8.22 16.64 9.04
N ASP A 283 7.08 17.26 9.32
CA ASP A 283 5.82 16.57 9.56
C ASP A 283 4.84 16.69 8.39
N ASN A 284 4.94 17.74 7.58
CA ASN A 284 3.93 18.10 6.59
C ASN A 284 4.53 18.26 5.20
N VAL A 285 3.81 17.77 4.19
CA VAL A 285 4.06 18.14 2.79
C VAL A 285 2.76 18.66 2.19
N VAL A 286 2.82 19.89 1.68
CA VAL A 286 1.69 20.63 1.15
C VAL A 286 2.00 21.03 -0.28
N ALA A 287 1.12 20.66 -1.21
CA ALA A 287 1.13 21.19 -2.55
C ALA A 287 0.41 22.54 -2.57
N GLU A 288 1.13 23.61 -2.90
CA GLU A 288 0.56 24.93 -3.15
C GLU A 288 0.36 25.13 -4.65
N PHE A 289 -0.88 25.40 -5.04
CA PHE A 289 -1.30 25.57 -6.42
C PHE A 289 -1.20 27.03 -6.86
N ASP A 290 -1.05 27.27 -8.17
CA ASP A 290 -0.95 28.63 -8.74
C ASP A 290 -2.18 29.51 -8.43
N ASN A 291 -3.33 28.88 -8.23
CA ASN A 291 -4.57 29.53 -7.80
C ASN A 291 -4.64 29.79 -6.27
N GLY A 292 -3.55 29.53 -5.54
CA GLY A 292 -3.45 29.69 -4.09
C GLY A 292 -4.10 28.57 -3.27
N LYS A 293 -4.69 27.54 -3.90
CA LYS A 293 -5.19 26.37 -3.19
C LYS A 293 -4.02 25.66 -2.52
N LYS A 294 -4.27 25.00 -1.39
CA LYS A 294 -3.30 24.16 -0.69
C LYS A 294 -3.92 22.79 -0.44
N VAL A 295 -3.21 21.72 -0.80
CA VAL A 295 -3.60 20.33 -0.51
C VAL A 295 -2.51 19.69 0.31
N THR A 296 -2.87 19.12 1.45
CA THR A 296 -1.92 18.41 2.31
C THR A 296 -1.74 17.01 1.74
N LEU A 297 -0.53 16.69 1.28
CA LEU A 297 -0.19 15.39 0.72
C LEU A 297 0.11 14.37 1.82
N ALA A 298 0.77 14.81 2.88
CA ALA A 298 1.10 13.98 4.02
C ALA A 298 1.19 14.82 5.31
N GLN A 299 0.74 14.26 6.43
CA GLN A 299 0.83 14.88 7.77
C GLN A 299 1.20 13.82 8.81
N GLY A 300 2.35 13.99 9.45
CA GLY A 300 2.98 12.94 10.27
C GLY A 300 3.09 11.64 9.46
N LYS A 301 2.65 10.52 10.05
CA LYS A 301 2.60 9.20 9.39
C LYS A 301 1.35 8.96 8.51
N ASN A 302 0.49 9.96 8.35
CA ASN A 302 -0.77 9.82 7.63
C ASN A 302 -0.64 10.34 6.19
N TRP A 303 -0.88 9.45 5.24
CA TRP A 303 -0.95 9.76 3.82
C TRP A 303 -2.32 10.32 3.46
N ARG A 304 -2.36 11.55 2.93
CA ARG A 304 -3.60 12.27 2.59
C ARG A 304 -3.82 12.36 1.08
N MET A 305 -3.46 11.30 0.36
CA MET A 305 -3.55 11.25 -1.10
C MET A 305 -4.97 11.04 -1.64
N HIS A 306 -5.94 10.75 -0.77
CA HIS A 306 -7.36 10.60 -1.13
C HIS A 306 -8.02 11.90 -1.60
N GLU A 307 -7.43 13.06 -1.30
CA GLU A 307 -7.90 14.37 -1.74
C GLU A 307 -7.42 14.73 -3.17
N LEU A 308 -6.56 13.89 -3.78
CA LEU A 308 -6.08 14.04 -5.16
C LEU A 308 -6.85 13.10 -6.12
N PHE A 309 -7.00 13.52 -7.38
CA PHE A 309 -7.65 12.70 -8.40
C PHE A 309 -6.78 11.49 -8.75
N ARG A 310 -7.43 10.32 -8.80
CA ARG A 310 -6.75 9.02 -8.90
C ARG A 310 -5.84 8.83 -10.12
N PRO A 311 -6.27 9.13 -11.35
CA PRO A 311 -5.41 9.02 -12.53
C PRO A 311 -4.11 9.84 -12.41
N MET A 312 -4.16 10.95 -11.69
CA MET A 312 -3.08 11.92 -11.61
C MET A 312 -1.97 11.50 -10.62
N PHE A 313 -2.30 10.86 -9.50
CA PHE A 313 -1.25 10.31 -8.62
C PHE A 313 -0.51 9.14 -9.29
N LEU A 314 -1.22 8.37 -10.12
CA LEU A 314 -0.65 7.21 -10.82
C LEU A 314 0.38 7.64 -11.86
N GLU A 315 0.11 8.72 -12.58
CA GLU A 315 1.01 9.30 -13.58
C GLU A 315 2.28 9.86 -12.92
N MET A 316 2.15 10.70 -11.90
CA MET A 316 3.29 11.25 -11.16
C MET A 316 4.15 10.15 -10.53
N GLY A 317 3.51 9.16 -9.92
CA GLY A 317 4.20 8.02 -9.33
C GLY A 317 4.92 7.17 -10.36
N ALA A 318 4.38 7.03 -11.57
CA ALA A 318 5.02 6.31 -12.66
C ALA A 318 6.28 7.05 -13.14
N GLU A 319 6.21 8.38 -13.33
CA GLU A 319 7.37 9.20 -13.72
C GLU A 319 8.49 9.15 -12.66
N LEU A 320 8.13 9.30 -11.38
CA LEU A 320 9.08 9.17 -10.26
C LEU A 320 9.63 7.76 -10.12
N GLY A 321 8.82 6.79 -10.54
CA GLY A 321 9.21 5.41 -10.61
C GLY A 321 10.30 5.15 -11.63
N GLU A 322 10.20 5.73 -12.81
CA GLU A 322 11.18 5.56 -13.90
C GLU A 322 12.54 6.23 -13.63
N ALA A 323 12.61 7.18 -12.69
CA ALA A 323 13.78 8.00 -12.34
C ALA A 323 14.81 7.32 -11.42
#